data_AF-A0A0N4T0H7-F1
#
_entry.id   AF-A0A0N4T0H7-F1
#
_cell.length_a   1.000
_cell.length_b   1.000
_cell.length_c   1.000
_cell.angle_alpha   90.00
_cell.angle_beta   90.00
_cell.angle_gamma   90.00
#
_symmetry.space_group_name_H-M   'P 1'
#
loop_
_entity.id
_entity.type
_entity.pdbx_description
1 polymer ?
#
loop_
_entity_poly.entity_id
_entity_poly.type
_entity_poly.pdbx_seq_one_letter_code
_entity_poly.pdbx_strand_id
1 'polypeptide(L)'
;MVKKFWLKASIALLINFKTWAEEIKLSTIFPNLKILGMKSFRNVYCTYYRNTDEITCGTVTCQTHVPFGNNFEEEEGLETKLPLGWYRIGTLQIRHDSSWFNLYRRRASGSGYWDFYTMIPERNCIGNFGLHAGENLPGSVTLKDKRCFDRLIRQIERKTTTEKFDVYQCRKCIFNTCWLGTRLLPSYREYLTNLRSI
;
A
#
# COMPACT_ATOMS: atom_id res chain seq x y z
N MET A 1 6.54 10.70 -42.13
CA MET A 1 6.57 9.60 -41.15
C MET A 1 5.39 9.71 -40.15
N VAL A 2 4.14 9.86 -40.64
CA VAL A 2 2.95 10.19 -39.80
C VAL A 2 1.76 9.22 -40.02
N LYS A 3 1.86 8.25 -40.93
CA LYS A 3 0.73 7.36 -41.28
C LYS A 3 0.54 6.13 -40.36
N LYS A 4 1.50 5.77 -39.51
CA LYS A 4 1.39 4.61 -38.59
C LYS A 4 0.67 4.91 -37.26
N PHE A 5 0.50 6.19 -36.90
CA PHE A 5 -0.11 6.57 -35.62
C PHE A 5 -1.65 6.58 -35.66
N TRP A 6 -2.24 6.83 -36.82
CA TRP A 6 -3.70 6.88 -36.97
C TRP A 6 -4.37 5.50 -37.01
N LEU A 7 -3.67 4.45 -37.46
CA LEU A 7 -4.26 3.11 -37.58
C LEU A 7 -4.46 2.40 -36.23
N LYS A 8 -3.63 2.70 -35.21
CA LYS A 8 -3.78 2.09 -33.87
C LYS A 8 -4.89 2.72 -33.04
N ALA A 9 -5.19 4.01 -33.23
CA ALA A 9 -6.30 4.68 -32.55
C ALA A 9 -7.67 4.18 -33.06
N SER A 10 -7.80 3.90 -34.36
CA SER A 10 -9.04 3.39 -34.95
C SER A 10 -9.39 1.96 -34.50
N ILE A 11 -8.40 1.09 -34.27
CA ILE A 11 -8.64 -0.28 -33.80
C ILE A 11 -9.08 -0.30 -32.34
N ALA A 12 -8.50 0.54 -31.48
CA ALA A 12 -8.92 0.64 -30.07
C ALA A 12 -10.35 1.19 -29.92
N LEU A 13 -10.77 2.12 -30.79
CA LEU A 13 -12.15 2.60 -30.85
C LEU A 13 -13.12 1.53 -31.40
N LEU A 14 -12.71 0.75 -32.39
CA LEU A 14 -13.53 -0.34 -32.94
C LEU A 14 -13.71 -1.51 -31.97
N ILE A 15 -12.71 -1.84 -31.14
CA ILE A 15 -12.83 -2.88 -30.10
C ILE A 15 -13.80 -2.43 -28.99
N ASN A 16 -13.76 -1.14 -28.60
CA ASN A 16 -14.70 -0.57 -27.63
C ASN A 16 -16.14 -0.50 -28.17
N PHE A 17 -16.34 -0.21 -29.47
CA PHE A 17 -17.68 -0.19 -30.05
C PHE A 17 -18.28 -1.59 -30.22
N LYS A 18 -17.45 -2.61 -30.51
CA LYS A 18 -17.92 -3.99 -30.67
C LYS A 18 -18.37 -4.59 -29.33
N THR A 19 -17.65 -4.29 -28.24
CA THR A 19 -18.03 -4.70 -26.88
C THR A 19 -19.31 -4.01 -26.42
N TRP A 20 -19.48 -2.72 -26.71
CA TRP A 20 -20.73 -1.99 -26.42
C TRP A 20 -21.95 -2.50 -27.21
N ALA A 21 -21.75 -2.85 -28.49
CA ALA A 21 -22.84 -3.34 -29.34
C ALA A 21 -23.31 -4.76 -28.97
N GLU A 22 -22.43 -5.58 -28.39
CA GLU A 22 -22.81 -6.90 -27.85
C GLU A 22 -23.57 -6.78 -26.50
N GLU A 23 -23.24 -5.80 -25.66
CA GLU A 23 -23.96 -5.52 -24.41
C GLU A 23 -25.42 -5.07 -24.63
N ILE A 24 -25.67 -4.24 -25.66
CA ILE A 24 -27.03 -3.79 -26.00
C ILE A 24 -27.90 -4.97 -26.48
N LYS A 25 -27.33 -5.90 -27.26
CA LYS A 25 -28.07 -7.09 -27.75
C LYS A 25 -28.44 -8.07 -26.64
N LEU A 26 -27.62 -8.22 -25.60
CA LEU A 26 -27.92 -9.11 -24.48
C LEU A 26 -29.06 -8.56 -23.58
N SER A 27 -29.16 -7.24 -23.44
CA SER A 27 -30.22 -6.59 -22.66
C SER A 27 -31.62 -6.67 -23.29
N THR A 28 -31.69 -6.86 -24.61
CA THR A 28 -32.96 -6.97 -25.35
C THR A 28 -33.50 -8.41 -25.41
N ILE A 29 -32.65 -9.42 -25.17
CA ILE A 29 -33.03 -10.84 -25.23
C ILE A 29 -33.43 -11.40 -23.84
N PHE A 30 -32.95 -10.81 -22.75
CA PHE A 30 -33.24 -11.28 -21.39
C PHE A 30 -33.64 -10.13 -20.45
N PRO A 31 -34.92 -9.71 -20.43
CA PRO A 31 -35.38 -8.58 -19.59
C PRO A 31 -35.26 -8.85 -18.08
N ASN A 32 -34.97 -10.09 -17.67
CA ASN A 32 -34.81 -10.51 -16.28
C ASN A 32 -33.38 -10.86 -15.87
N LEU A 33 -32.38 -10.65 -16.74
CA LEU A 33 -30.99 -10.76 -16.31
C LEU A 33 -30.66 -9.51 -15.47
N LYS A 34 -30.87 -9.62 -14.14
CA LYS A 34 -30.31 -8.66 -13.19
C LYS A 34 -28.81 -8.60 -13.48
N ILE A 35 -28.39 -7.56 -14.18
CA ILE A 35 -27.00 -7.13 -14.22
C ILE A 35 -26.67 -6.89 -12.75
N LEU A 36 -26.03 -7.88 -12.12
CA LEU A 36 -25.42 -7.75 -10.80
C LEU A 36 -24.49 -6.56 -10.95
N GLY A 37 -24.95 -5.41 -10.46
CA GLY A 37 -24.27 -4.14 -10.65
C GLY A 37 -22.79 -4.35 -10.35
N MET A 38 -21.95 -4.13 -11.36
CA MET A 38 -20.51 -4.09 -11.17
C MET A 38 -20.26 -3.04 -10.10
N LYS A 39 -20.08 -3.49 -8.86
CA LYS A 39 -19.63 -2.64 -7.77
C LYS A 39 -18.31 -2.08 -8.26
N SER A 40 -18.27 -0.79 -8.55
CA SER A 40 -17.03 -0.06 -8.73
C SER A 40 -16.19 -0.35 -7.49
N PHE A 41 -15.19 -1.22 -7.63
CA PHE A 41 -14.21 -1.50 -6.60
C PHE A 41 -13.34 -0.26 -6.49
N ARG A 42 -13.81 0.76 -5.75
CA ARG A 42 -12.96 1.89 -5.38
C ARG A 42 -11.91 1.36 -4.42
N ASN A 43 -10.65 1.48 -4.82
CA ASN A 43 -9.51 1.12 -3.99
C ASN A 43 -9.64 1.73 -2.60
N VAL A 44 -9.60 0.91 -1.56
CA VAL A 44 -9.65 1.37 -0.17
C VAL A 44 -8.36 2.07 0.17
N TYR A 45 -8.43 3.36 0.43
CA TYR A 45 -7.26 4.15 0.84
C TYR A 45 -7.13 4.21 2.36
N CYS A 46 -5.90 4.14 2.87
CA CYS A 46 -5.61 4.24 4.30
C CYS A 46 -4.89 5.54 4.65
N THR A 47 -5.23 6.13 5.79
CA THR A 47 -4.54 7.30 6.37
C THR A 47 -4.23 7.03 7.84
N TYR A 48 -2.98 7.22 8.23
CA TYR A 48 -2.55 7.20 9.63
C TYR A 48 -2.34 8.65 10.09
N TYR A 49 -3.06 9.04 11.13
CA TYR A 49 -3.04 10.37 11.73
C TYR A 49 -2.16 10.33 12.97
N ARG A 50 -0.92 10.82 12.86
CA ARG A 50 0.09 10.76 13.93
C ARG A 50 -0.30 11.58 15.15
N ASN A 51 -1.10 12.63 14.98
CA ASN A 51 -1.47 13.53 16.08
C ASN A 51 -2.65 13.02 16.90
N THR A 52 -3.51 12.20 16.31
CA THR A 52 -4.70 11.64 16.98
C THR A 52 -4.52 10.16 17.32
N ASP A 53 -3.40 9.55 16.94
CA ASP A 53 -3.09 8.14 17.16
C ASP A 53 -4.19 7.23 16.63
N GLU A 54 -4.58 7.47 15.37
CA GLU A 54 -5.64 6.75 14.69
C GLU A 54 -5.27 6.41 13.25
N ILE A 55 -5.74 5.26 12.78
CA ILE A 55 -5.67 4.86 11.37
C ILE A 55 -7.06 4.63 10.83
N THR A 56 -7.34 5.21 9.67
CA THR A 56 -8.58 5.01 8.91
C THR A 56 -8.31 4.36 7.57
N CYS A 57 -8.97 3.24 7.30
CA CYS A 57 -8.97 2.57 6.00
C CYS A 57 -10.41 2.43 5.50
N GLY A 58 -10.76 3.17 4.46
CA GLY A 58 -12.14 3.20 3.96
C GLY A 58 -13.10 3.71 5.02
N THR A 59 -13.97 2.83 5.55
CA THR A 59 -14.97 3.17 6.58
C THR A 59 -14.62 2.67 7.98
N VAL A 60 -13.42 2.11 8.18
CA VAL A 60 -12.97 1.59 9.48
C VAL A 60 -11.90 2.52 10.01
N THR A 61 -12.10 3.02 11.23
CA THR A 61 -11.11 3.78 12.00
C THR A 61 -10.76 3.01 13.26
N CYS A 62 -9.46 2.92 13.56
CA CYS A 62 -8.92 2.21 14.72
C CYS A 62 -7.95 3.10 15.47
N GLN A 63 -7.95 3.01 16.81
CA GLN A 63 -6.95 3.64 17.65
C GLN A 63 -5.63 2.86 17.61
N THR A 64 -4.53 3.59 17.63
CA THR A 64 -3.17 3.06 17.63
C THR A 64 -2.49 3.32 18.96
N HIS A 65 -1.52 2.50 19.31
CA HIS A 65 -0.61 2.79 20.39
C HIS A 65 0.35 3.93 19.98
N VAL A 66 0.79 4.68 20.98
CA VAL A 66 1.95 5.57 20.85
C VAL A 66 3.17 4.70 21.17
N PRO A 67 4.09 4.46 20.23
CA PRO A 67 5.31 3.70 20.48
C PRO A 67 6.09 4.26 21.67
N PHE A 68 6.69 3.38 22.46
CA PHE A 68 7.58 3.80 23.52
C PHE A 68 8.78 4.50 22.89
N GLY A 69 9.06 5.71 23.35
CA GLY A 69 10.21 6.49 22.96
C GLY A 69 10.49 7.52 24.04
N ASN A 70 11.75 7.69 24.35
CA ASN A 70 12.25 8.73 25.24
C ASN A 70 12.52 9.98 24.40
N ASN A 71 12.25 11.17 24.93
CA ASN A 71 12.40 12.44 24.21
C ASN A 71 13.75 12.58 23.47
N PHE A 72 14.81 11.98 24.01
CA PHE A 72 16.14 11.93 23.40
C PHE A 72 16.17 11.26 22.02
N GLU A 73 15.38 10.20 21.79
CA GLU A 73 15.34 9.52 20.49
C GLU A 73 14.72 10.41 19.42
N GLU A 74 13.71 11.21 19.77
CA GLU A 74 13.12 12.20 18.86
C GLU A 74 14.08 13.38 18.62
N GLU A 75 14.85 13.79 19.64
CA GLU A 75 15.89 14.83 19.52
C GLU A 75 17.08 14.39 18.64
N GLU A 76 17.43 13.10 18.64
CA GLU A 76 18.41 12.51 17.72
C GLU A 76 17.84 12.25 16.30
N GLY A 77 16.58 12.61 16.07
CA GLY A 77 15.90 12.49 14.78
C GLY A 77 15.40 11.08 14.46
N LEU A 78 15.30 10.20 15.48
CA LEU A 78 14.67 8.90 15.38
C LEU A 78 13.15 9.06 15.54
N GLU A 79 12.40 8.86 14.46
CA GLU A 79 10.93 8.92 14.53
C GLU A 79 10.38 7.65 15.20
N THR A 80 9.81 7.79 16.39
CA THR A 80 9.20 6.71 17.19
C THR A 80 7.90 6.20 16.55
N LYS A 81 7.12 7.11 15.95
CA LYS A 81 5.93 6.81 15.14
C LYS A 81 6.31 6.48 13.69
N LEU A 82 5.42 5.79 12.97
CA LEU A 82 5.59 5.57 11.52
C LEU A 82 5.93 6.91 10.80
N PRO A 83 7.09 6.99 10.12
CA PRO A 83 7.54 8.25 9.55
C PRO A 83 6.56 8.84 8.53
N LEU A 84 6.55 10.16 8.40
CA LEU A 84 5.69 10.83 7.43
C LEU A 84 5.93 10.35 6.00
N GLY A 85 4.84 10.30 5.24
CA GLY A 85 4.86 10.09 3.80
C GLY A 85 3.98 8.94 3.32
N TRP A 86 4.30 8.48 2.12
CA TRP A 86 3.52 7.48 1.38
C TRP A 86 4.13 6.09 1.52
N TYR A 87 3.25 5.12 1.70
CA TYR A 87 3.57 3.70 1.80
C TYR A 87 2.63 2.88 0.93
N ARG A 88 3.12 1.72 0.47
CA ARG A 88 2.28 0.64 -0.05
C ARG A 88 2.07 -0.39 1.04
N ILE A 89 0.83 -0.82 1.22
CA ILE A 89 0.47 -1.94 2.09
C ILE A 89 0.62 -3.22 1.28
N GLY A 90 1.50 -4.11 1.74
CA GLY A 90 1.72 -5.43 1.16
C GLY A 90 0.59 -6.43 1.41
N THR A 91 0.84 -7.68 1.03
CA THR A 91 -0.01 -8.81 1.43
C THR A 91 0.07 -9.07 2.93
N LEU A 92 -1.03 -9.54 3.52
CA LEU A 92 -1.08 -9.93 4.92
C LEU A 92 -0.10 -11.07 5.17
N GLN A 93 0.75 -10.90 6.17
CA GLN A 93 1.62 -11.93 6.70
C GLN A 93 0.99 -12.50 7.96
N ILE A 94 1.04 -13.82 8.11
CA ILE A 94 0.51 -14.53 9.28
C ILE A 94 1.59 -15.49 9.76
N ARG A 95 1.97 -15.38 11.04
CA ARG A 95 2.93 -16.28 11.68
C ARG A 95 2.46 -16.58 13.10
N HIS A 96 2.24 -17.86 13.40
CA HIS A 96 1.69 -18.32 14.67
C HIS A 96 0.38 -17.58 15.00
N ASP A 97 0.34 -16.86 16.12
CA ASP A 97 -0.79 -16.08 16.64
C ASP A 97 -0.77 -14.60 16.20
N SER A 98 0.24 -14.20 15.42
CA SER A 98 0.47 -12.82 15.00
C SER A 98 0.25 -12.63 13.50
N SER A 99 -0.28 -11.46 13.13
CA SER A 99 -0.44 -11.07 11.73
C SER A 99 -0.15 -9.59 11.52
N TRP A 100 0.41 -9.25 10.36
CA TRP A 100 0.81 -7.89 10.01
C TRP A 100 0.80 -7.66 8.51
N PHE A 101 0.67 -6.40 8.09
CA PHE A 101 0.99 -5.99 6.73
C PHE A 101 2.38 -5.35 6.68
N ASN A 102 3.16 -5.71 5.66
CA ASN A 102 4.39 -5.01 5.34
C ASN A 102 4.07 -3.61 4.79
N LEU A 103 4.75 -2.57 5.29
CA LEU A 103 4.65 -1.21 4.78
C LEU A 103 5.89 -0.85 3.97
N TYR A 104 5.74 -0.79 2.65
CA TYR A 104 6.82 -0.40 1.75
C TYR A 104 6.85 1.12 1.64
N ARG A 105 7.90 1.75 2.16
CA ARG A 105 8.05 3.21 2.13
C ARG A 105 8.38 3.70 0.71
N ARG A 106 7.68 4.73 0.23
CA ARG A 106 8.07 5.39 -1.03
C ARG A 106 9.43 6.03 -0.88
N ARG A 107 10.32 5.78 -1.83
CA ARG A 107 11.67 6.39 -1.86
C ARG A 107 11.56 7.91 -1.88
N ALA A 108 12.49 8.58 -1.21
CA ALA A 108 12.54 10.05 -1.22
C ALA A 108 13.01 10.57 -2.58
N SER A 109 13.93 9.84 -3.23
CA SER A 109 14.44 10.14 -4.56
C SER A 109 13.99 9.09 -5.59
N GLY A 110 13.60 9.58 -6.78
CA GLY A 110 13.20 8.74 -7.91
C GLY A 110 11.82 8.08 -7.76
N SER A 111 11.65 6.95 -8.44
CA SER A 111 10.43 6.12 -8.41
C SER A 111 10.62 4.87 -7.55
N GLY A 112 9.49 4.22 -7.24
CA GLY A 112 9.47 2.96 -6.50
C GLY A 112 9.48 3.13 -4.98
N TYR A 113 9.65 1.99 -4.31
CA TYR A 113 9.52 1.85 -2.87
C TYR A 113 10.72 1.09 -2.30
N TRP A 114 11.00 1.23 -1.01
CA TRP A 114 11.96 0.38 -0.32
C TRP A 114 11.33 -0.97 0.03
N ASP A 115 12.09 -2.05 -0.18
CA ASP A 115 11.69 -3.40 0.23
C ASP A 115 11.52 -3.46 1.75
N PHE A 116 10.57 -4.26 2.23
CA PHE A 116 10.27 -4.38 3.65
C PHE A 116 11.49 -4.81 4.47
N TYR A 117 12.31 -5.73 3.96
CA TYR A 117 13.46 -6.30 4.66
C TYR A 117 14.73 -5.46 4.55
N THR A 118 14.62 -4.20 4.14
CA THR A 118 15.77 -3.32 3.96
C THR A 118 15.77 -2.20 4.99
N MET A 119 16.96 -1.86 5.47
CA MET A 119 17.18 -0.64 6.24
C MET A 119 17.15 0.55 5.29
N ILE A 120 16.39 1.59 5.64
CA ILE A 120 16.10 2.71 4.73
C ILE A 120 17.08 3.86 4.98
N PRO A 121 17.91 4.23 3.99
CA PRO A 121 18.93 5.27 4.18
C PRO A 121 18.33 6.62 4.56
N GLU A 122 17.19 7.01 3.97
CA GLU A 122 16.55 8.30 4.27
C GLU A 122 15.80 8.33 5.62
N ARG A 123 15.91 7.26 6.41
CA ARG A 123 15.27 7.08 7.72
C ARG A 123 16.24 6.52 8.75
N ASN A 124 17.43 7.11 8.81
CA ASN A 124 18.46 6.72 9.78
C ASN A 124 18.79 5.22 9.77
N CYS A 125 18.72 4.60 8.58
CA CYS A 125 18.88 3.16 8.41
C CYS A 125 17.88 2.32 9.23
N ILE A 126 16.65 2.78 9.39
CA ILE A 126 15.55 2.06 10.02
C ILE A 126 14.61 1.54 8.92
N GLY A 127 14.10 0.32 9.08
CA GLY A 127 13.21 -0.32 8.12
C GLY A 127 12.18 -1.21 8.80
N ASN A 128 11.70 -2.24 8.09
CA ASN A 128 10.77 -3.24 8.60
C ASN A 128 9.46 -2.67 9.18
N PHE A 129 8.95 -1.57 8.61
CA PHE A 129 7.72 -0.94 9.07
C PHE A 129 6.50 -1.83 8.81
N GLY A 130 5.66 -1.98 9.84
CA GLY A 130 4.48 -2.84 9.80
C GLY A 130 3.19 -2.13 10.18
N LEU A 131 2.06 -2.72 9.77
CA LEU A 131 0.72 -2.42 10.30
C LEU A 131 0.18 -3.68 10.94
N HIS A 132 -0.06 -3.66 12.25
CA HIS A 132 -0.44 -4.85 13.02
C HIS A 132 -1.21 -4.49 14.29
N ALA A 133 -1.67 -5.51 15.02
CA ALA A 133 -2.11 -5.37 16.40
C ALA A 133 -1.16 -6.15 17.33
N GLY A 134 -1.20 -5.86 18.64
CA GLY A 134 -0.39 -6.55 19.64
C GLY A 134 0.73 -5.68 20.20
N GLU A 135 1.96 -6.21 20.20
CA GLU A 135 3.14 -5.53 20.74
C GLU A 135 3.37 -4.17 20.05
N ASN A 136 3.67 -3.15 20.83
CA ASN A 136 3.83 -1.79 20.35
C ASN A 136 5.25 -1.57 19.81
N LEU A 137 5.40 -1.49 18.48
CA LEU A 137 6.70 -1.44 17.81
C LEU A 137 7.02 -0.04 17.28
N PRO A 138 8.26 0.48 17.51
CA PRO A 138 8.69 1.77 16.97
C PRO A 138 8.74 1.75 15.44
N GLY A 139 8.42 2.90 14.84
CA GLY A 139 8.36 3.09 13.39
C GLY A 139 7.19 2.37 12.71
N SER A 140 6.34 1.64 13.44
CA SER A 140 5.21 0.88 12.91
C SER A 140 3.87 1.46 13.36
N VAL A 141 2.77 0.97 12.77
CA VAL A 141 1.40 1.29 13.19
C VAL A 141 0.85 0.09 13.95
N THR A 142 0.80 0.21 15.28
CA THR A 142 0.26 -0.84 16.15
C THR A 142 -1.14 -0.45 16.63
N LEU A 143 -2.15 -1.25 16.31
CA LEU A 143 -3.52 -1.05 16.76
C LEU A 143 -3.74 -1.58 18.18
N LYS A 144 -4.52 -0.84 18.98
CA LYS A 144 -4.88 -1.22 20.35
C LYS A 144 -5.82 -2.42 20.43
N ASP A 145 -6.75 -2.53 19.48
CA ASP A 145 -7.79 -3.56 19.47
C ASP A 145 -7.63 -4.49 18.28
N LYS A 146 -7.39 -5.78 18.57
CA LYS A 146 -7.32 -6.84 17.55
C LYS A 146 -8.62 -6.95 16.75
N ARG A 147 -9.80 -6.78 17.36
CA ARG A 147 -11.07 -6.84 16.63
C ARG A 147 -11.18 -5.72 15.61
N CYS A 148 -10.67 -4.53 15.94
CA CYS A 148 -10.57 -3.44 14.99
C CYS A 148 -9.60 -3.77 13.84
N PHE A 149 -8.44 -4.37 14.15
CA PHE A 149 -7.51 -4.83 13.12
C PHE A 149 -8.12 -5.88 12.18
N ASP A 150 -8.88 -6.85 12.70
CA ASP A 150 -9.58 -7.85 11.87
C ASP A 150 -10.60 -7.18 10.93
N ARG A 151 -11.26 -6.10 11.35
CA ARG A 151 -12.15 -5.29 10.47
C ARG A 151 -11.37 -4.51 9.42
N LEU A 152 -10.20 -4.00 9.78
CA LEU A 152 -9.31 -3.26 8.89
C LEU A 152 -8.78 -4.19 7.78
N ILE A 153 -8.32 -5.39 8.13
CA ILE A 153 -7.91 -6.45 7.17
C ILE A 153 -9.02 -6.66 6.13
N ARG A 154 -10.27 -6.85 6.59
CA ARG A 154 -11.42 -7.05 5.68
C ARG A 154 -11.67 -5.87 4.74
N GLN A 155 -11.42 -4.62 5.18
CA GLN A 155 -11.55 -3.45 4.31
C GLN A 155 -10.45 -3.41 3.26
N ILE A 156 -9.21 -3.72 3.66
CA ILE A 156 -8.07 -3.77 2.74
C ILE A 156 -8.32 -4.90 1.74
N GLU A 157 -8.33 -6.16 2.15
CA GLU A 157 -8.32 -7.29 1.20
C GLU A 157 -9.54 -7.34 0.26
N ARG A 158 -10.74 -6.93 0.69
CA ARG A 158 -11.96 -7.03 -0.15
C ARG A 158 -12.11 -5.95 -1.20
N LYS A 159 -11.44 -4.82 -1.04
CA LYS A 159 -11.66 -3.62 -1.87
C LYS A 159 -10.38 -3.08 -2.49
N THR A 160 -9.37 -3.94 -2.61
CA THR A 160 -8.07 -3.57 -3.14
C THR A 160 -7.77 -4.21 -4.47
N THR A 161 -7.18 -3.43 -5.37
CA THR A 161 -6.49 -3.96 -6.55
C THR A 161 -5.11 -4.46 -6.15
N THR A 162 -4.83 -5.74 -6.44
CA THR A 162 -3.47 -6.27 -6.36
C THR A 162 -2.69 -5.84 -7.59
N GLU A 163 -1.58 -5.13 -7.38
CA GLU A 163 -0.66 -4.76 -8.46
C GLU A 163 0.78 -5.05 -8.02
N LYS A 164 1.60 -5.44 -8.99
CA LYS A 164 3.04 -5.62 -8.78
C LYS A 164 3.76 -4.30 -8.94
N PHE A 165 4.75 -4.07 -8.10
CA PHE A 165 5.51 -2.82 -8.10
C PHE A 165 6.99 -3.06 -7.83
N ASP A 166 7.78 -2.11 -8.29
CA ASP A 166 9.23 -2.11 -8.10
C ASP A 166 9.59 -1.73 -6.67
N VAL A 167 10.39 -2.60 -6.05
CA VAL A 167 11.00 -2.34 -4.75
C VAL A 167 12.51 -2.34 -4.84
N TYR A 168 13.15 -1.51 -4.03
CA TYR A 168 14.59 -1.37 -3.95
C TYR A 168 15.09 -1.93 -2.63
N GLN A 169 16.22 -2.62 -2.69
CA GLN A 169 16.93 -3.12 -1.53
C GLN A 169 18.23 -2.33 -1.35
N CYS A 170 18.41 -1.75 -0.17
CA CYS A 170 19.67 -1.22 0.30
C CYS A 170 20.55 -2.40 0.78
N ARG A 171 21.68 -2.68 0.10
CA ARG A 171 22.49 -3.86 0.42
C ARG A 171 23.23 -3.76 1.76
N LYS A 172 23.57 -2.53 2.17
CA LYS A 172 24.17 -2.24 3.47
C LYS A 172 23.91 -0.77 3.79
N CYS A 173 23.12 -0.49 4.81
CA CYS A 173 22.84 0.88 5.23
C CYS A 173 23.82 1.28 6.33
N ILE A 174 24.67 2.26 6.06
CA ILE A 174 25.64 2.83 7.01
C ILE A 174 25.65 4.34 6.79
N PHE A 175 25.66 5.12 7.88
CA PHE A 175 25.66 6.59 7.82
C PHE A 175 24.60 7.13 6.84
N ASN A 176 23.37 6.62 6.97
CA ASN A 176 22.20 7.04 6.18
C ASN A 176 22.38 6.88 4.67
N THR A 177 23.24 5.94 4.26
CA THR A 177 23.62 5.71 2.87
C THR A 177 23.66 4.22 2.55
N CYS A 178 23.26 3.83 1.34
CA CYS A 178 23.44 2.47 0.84
C CYS A 178 24.87 2.23 0.37
N TRP A 179 25.74 1.86 1.30
CA TRP A 179 27.19 1.74 1.11
C TRP A 179 27.59 0.72 0.05
N LEU A 180 26.84 -0.39 -0.06
CA LEU A 180 27.03 -1.40 -1.11
C LEU A 180 26.08 -1.23 -2.30
N GLY A 181 25.53 -0.02 -2.46
CA GLY A 181 24.59 0.34 -3.51
C GLY A 181 23.17 -0.15 -3.27
N THR A 182 22.30 0.22 -4.21
CA THR A 182 20.89 -0.15 -4.25
C THR A 182 20.64 -1.20 -5.32
N ARG A 183 19.86 -2.23 -5.01
CA ARG A 183 19.42 -3.25 -5.96
C ARG A 183 17.94 -3.09 -6.23
N LEU A 184 17.54 -2.97 -7.49
CA LEU A 184 16.15 -3.09 -7.89
C LEU A 184 15.72 -4.56 -7.84
N LEU A 185 14.54 -4.83 -7.28
CA LEU A 185 13.86 -6.11 -7.29
C LEU A 185 12.59 -5.95 -8.15
N PRO A 186 12.65 -6.22 -9.47
CA PRO A 186 11.55 -5.93 -10.39
C PRO A 186 10.33 -6.83 -10.13
N SER A 187 9.13 -6.25 -10.06
CA SER A 187 7.85 -6.99 -9.97
C SER A 187 7.74 -8.07 -8.85
N TYR A 188 8.58 -8.01 -7.81
CA TYR A 188 8.64 -9.06 -6.78
C TYR A 188 7.67 -8.87 -5.60
N ARG A 189 6.95 -7.75 -5.54
CA ARG A 189 6.02 -7.48 -4.43
C ARG A 189 4.65 -7.15 -4.97
N GLU A 190 3.65 -7.68 -4.29
CA GLU A 190 2.25 -7.36 -4.48
C GLU A 190 1.84 -6.37 -3.38
N TYR A 191 1.18 -5.29 -3.78
CA TYR A 191 0.53 -4.39 -2.83
C TYR A 191 -0.97 -4.47 -3.00
N LEU A 192 -1.67 -4.24 -1.88
CA LEU A 192 -3.12 -4.17 -1.81
C LEU A 192 -3.56 -2.72 -1.91
N THR A 193 -2.97 -1.82 -1.12
CA THR A 193 -3.35 -0.40 -1.18
C THR A 193 -2.25 0.57 -0.77
N ASN A 194 -2.59 1.85 -0.74
CA ASN A 194 -1.78 2.94 -0.25
C ASN A 194 -2.14 3.30 1.18
N LEU A 195 -1.11 3.64 1.95
CA LEU A 195 -1.19 4.30 3.24
C LEU A 195 -0.46 5.63 3.15
N ARG A 196 -1.06 6.69 3.69
CA ARG A 196 -0.36 7.95 3.96
C ARG A 196 -0.30 8.21 5.45
N SER A 197 0.90 8.42 5.95
CA SER A 197 1.17 8.89 7.32
C SER A 197 1.21 10.42 7.28
N ILE A 198 0.34 11.06 8.06
CA ILE A 198 0.21 12.52 8.19
C ILE A 198 0.23 12.96 9.64
#